data_AF-A0A925NH47-F1
#
_entry.id   AF-A0A925NH47-F1
#
_cell.length_a   1.000
_cell.length_b   1.000
_cell.length_c   1.000
_cell.angle_alpha   90.00
_cell.angle_beta   90.00
_cell.angle_gamma   90.00
#
_symmetry.space_group_name_H-M   'P 1'
#
loop_
_entity.id
_entity.type
_entity.pdbx_description
1 polymer ?
#
loop_
_entity_poly.entity_id
_entity_poly.type
_entity_poly.pdbx_seq_one_letter_code
_entity_poly.pdbx_strand_id
1 'polypeptide(L)'
;MIYVLNVARTINVEWEDLEGIAVMNEVIFPCFPVDKASPESLETALGWAGYNKDLPQSSQNLPKQIERANDPFQIRIAGLEARGRGGRAYKVMTEEGYWFDLREDVLLDALILSGIEKGGKINGSFVWGKVGSQIKLVRVGSALHSALIEAGKRRTIAKVKHLSPGGIYRNVKGERFLVIGRVSTVEFTYDMGFTPKLWEKLHAIPASVCRKDYSNQLLVLQLQQSDKGLERLNGILDFEKSKSFYLSYFKRQNTLSVVECEDIVQLPIDLLPRLREAALRAIAELSEGHSGEIVVDRICYESGLANLVAYPEEPSVSAEFSPLVELLTPYLK
;
A
#
# COMPACT_ATOMS: atom_id res chain seq x y z
N MET A 1 -11.42 -7.72 19.59
CA MET A 1 -12.00 -6.48 19.01
C MET A 1 -12.46 -5.60 20.15
N ILE A 2 -12.44 -4.27 19.99
CA ILE A 2 -13.07 -3.34 20.94
C ILE A 2 -14.30 -2.75 20.27
N TYR A 3 -15.43 -2.79 20.98
CA TYR A 3 -16.67 -2.12 20.59
C TYR A 3 -16.79 -0.84 21.39
N VAL A 4 -16.82 0.28 20.68
CA VAL A 4 -17.10 1.58 21.28
C VAL A 4 -18.58 1.87 21.05
N LEU A 5 -19.36 1.91 22.13
CA LEU A 5 -20.80 2.09 22.09
C LEU A 5 -21.18 3.55 22.37
N ASN A 6 -22.03 4.11 21.52
CA ASN A 6 -22.72 5.35 21.80
C ASN A 6 -23.91 5.10 22.77
N VAL A 7 -24.49 6.19 23.28
CA VAL A 7 -25.71 6.20 24.08
C VAL A 7 -26.81 5.42 23.35
N ALA A 8 -27.54 4.60 24.11
CA ALA A 8 -28.66 3.83 23.62
C ALA A 8 -29.72 4.73 22.99
N ARG A 9 -30.36 4.24 21.92
CA ARG A 9 -31.45 4.94 21.24
C ARG A 9 -32.57 3.97 20.93
N THR A 10 -33.80 4.46 20.90
CA THR A 10 -34.92 3.70 20.35
C THR A 10 -35.09 4.07 18.90
N ILE A 11 -35.19 3.06 18.03
CA ILE A 11 -35.51 3.23 16.61
C ILE A 11 -36.80 2.49 16.28
N ASN A 12 -37.49 3.00 15.26
CA ASN A 12 -38.56 2.27 14.60
C ASN A 12 -37.93 1.45 13.47
N VAL A 13 -38.04 0.13 13.57
CA VAL A 13 -37.69 -0.77 12.48
C VAL A 13 -38.99 -1.08 11.75
N GLU A 14 -39.03 -0.70 10.47
CA GLU A 14 -40.18 -0.89 9.60
C GLU A 14 -39.85 -1.97 8.57
N TRP A 15 -40.72 -2.97 8.49
CA TRP A 15 -40.66 -4.02 7.48
C TRP A 15 -41.95 -3.99 6.67
N GLU A 16 -41.84 -3.70 5.39
CA GLU A 16 -42.90 -3.99 4.42
C GLU A 16 -42.81 -5.47 4.07
N ASP A 17 -43.72 -6.27 4.61
CA ASP A 17 -43.95 -7.63 4.15
C ASP A 17 -45.25 -7.72 3.35
N LEU A 18 -45.57 -8.92 2.84
CA LEU A 18 -46.79 -9.15 2.05
C LEU A 18 -48.08 -8.95 2.86
N GLU A 19 -48.00 -8.87 4.20
CA GLU A 19 -49.14 -8.83 5.13
C GLU A 19 -49.32 -7.43 5.79
N GLY A 20 -48.34 -6.53 5.68
CA GLY A 20 -48.46 -5.14 6.10
C GLY A 20 -47.12 -4.48 6.45
N ILE A 21 -47.19 -3.32 7.12
CA ILE A 21 -46.02 -2.64 7.69
C ILE A 21 -45.92 -3.03 9.17
N ALA A 22 -44.96 -3.90 9.51
CA ALA A 22 -44.62 -4.17 10.89
C ALA A 22 -43.70 -3.07 11.41
N VAL A 23 -44.16 -2.30 12.39
CA VAL A 23 -43.35 -1.28 13.09
C VAL A 23 -42.95 -1.82 14.45
N MET A 24 -41.66 -2.02 14.67
CA MET A 24 -41.10 -2.48 15.95
C MET A 24 -40.23 -1.37 16.57
N ASN A 25 -40.50 -1.07 17.84
CA ASN A 25 -39.61 -0.21 18.64
C ASN A 25 -38.48 -1.04 19.21
N GLU A 26 -37.25 -0.69 18.88
CA GLU A 26 -36.08 -1.44 19.32
C GLU A 26 -35.03 -0.52 19.93
N VAL A 27 -34.46 -0.98 21.04
CA VAL A 27 -33.34 -0.29 21.68
C VAL A 27 -32.05 -0.75 21.00
N ILE A 28 -31.32 0.21 20.46
CA ILE A 28 -30.04 0.00 19.78
C ILE A 28 -28.90 0.71 20.49
N PHE A 29 -27.70 0.16 20.30
CA PHE A 29 -26.44 0.75 20.72
C PHE A 29 -25.58 0.97 19.48
N PRO A 30 -25.54 2.20 18.91
CA PRO A 30 -24.63 2.50 17.81
C PRO A 30 -23.21 2.10 18.18
N CYS A 31 -22.61 1.22 17.38
CA CYS A 31 -21.38 0.53 17.73
C CYS A 31 -20.30 0.74 16.67
N PHE A 32 -19.12 1.16 17.13
CA PHE A 32 -17.94 1.39 16.29
C PHE A 32 -16.87 0.33 16.62
N PRO A 33 -16.74 -0.72 15.80
CA PRO A 33 -15.78 -1.79 16.03
C PRO A 33 -14.38 -1.36 15.61
N VAL A 34 -13.40 -1.54 16.50
CA VAL A 34 -11.99 -1.23 16.24
C VAL A 34 -11.09 -2.40 16.59
N ASP A 35 -9.95 -2.45 15.88
CA ASP A 35 -8.87 -3.38 16.17
C ASP A 35 -8.18 -2.94 17.47
N LYS A 36 -8.05 -3.86 18.44
CA LYS A 36 -7.41 -3.60 19.73
C LYS A 36 -5.94 -3.16 19.57
N ALA A 37 -5.29 -3.58 18.49
CA ALA A 37 -3.91 -3.20 18.18
C ALA A 37 -3.77 -1.82 17.51
N SER A 38 -4.86 -1.06 17.31
CA SER A 38 -4.84 0.24 16.61
C SER A 38 -5.37 1.38 17.49
N PRO A 39 -4.48 2.05 18.27
CA PRO A 39 -4.86 3.16 19.14
C PRO A 39 -5.52 4.34 18.40
N GLU A 40 -5.02 4.68 17.20
CA GLU A 40 -5.57 5.77 16.38
C GLU A 40 -7.02 5.51 15.95
N SER A 41 -7.34 4.25 15.61
CA SER A 41 -8.70 3.84 15.29
C SER A 41 -9.62 3.95 16.50
N LEU A 42 -9.11 3.62 17.69
CA LEU A 42 -9.85 3.74 18.94
C LEU A 42 -10.17 5.20 19.28
N GLU A 43 -9.21 6.13 19.15
CA GLU A 43 -9.46 7.57 19.34
C GLU A 43 -10.57 8.07 18.39
N THR A 44 -10.50 7.67 17.12
CA THR A 44 -11.51 8.05 16.12
C THR A 44 -12.90 7.51 16.48
N ALA A 45 -12.99 6.24 16.89
CA ALA A 45 -14.24 5.60 17.29
C ALA A 45 -14.85 6.22 18.56
N LEU A 46 -14.01 6.63 19.52
CA LEU A 46 -14.46 7.41 20.67
C LEU A 46 -15.10 8.72 20.22
N GLY A 47 -14.46 9.44 19.28
CA GLY A 47 -15.00 10.65 18.67
C GLY A 47 -16.39 10.43 18.06
N TRP A 48 -16.57 9.38 17.26
CA TRP A 48 -17.87 9.04 16.67
C TRP A 48 -18.94 8.62 17.69
N ALA A 49 -18.51 8.03 18.81
CA ALA A 49 -19.40 7.68 19.90
C ALA A 49 -19.77 8.87 20.80
N GLY A 50 -19.31 10.08 20.48
CA GLY A 50 -19.66 11.31 21.18
C GLY A 50 -18.64 11.76 22.24
N TYR A 51 -17.48 11.10 22.32
CA TYR A 51 -16.38 11.59 23.15
C TYR A 51 -15.75 12.83 22.50
N ASN A 52 -15.63 13.91 23.26
CA ASN A 52 -14.90 15.09 22.85
C ASN A 52 -13.88 15.47 23.93
N LYS A 53 -12.59 15.34 23.60
CA LYS A 53 -11.47 15.63 24.49
C LYS A 53 -11.38 17.09 24.91
N ASP A 54 -11.98 18.00 24.15
CA ASP A 54 -11.97 19.44 24.40
C ASP A 54 -13.08 19.88 25.37
N LEU A 55 -14.03 18.99 25.71
CA LEU A 55 -15.06 19.28 26.70
C LEU A 55 -14.58 19.01 28.13
N PRO A 56 -15.05 19.78 29.13
CA PRO A 56 -14.79 19.49 30.54
C PRO A 56 -15.23 18.07 30.91
N GLN A 57 -14.46 17.38 31.75
CA GLN A 57 -14.71 15.98 32.13
C GLN A 57 -16.10 15.75 32.74
N SER A 58 -16.65 16.76 33.43
CA SER A 58 -18.00 16.74 33.99
C SER A 58 -19.13 16.73 32.94
N SER A 59 -18.81 17.09 31.69
CA SER A 59 -19.75 17.13 30.55
C SER A 59 -19.49 16.01 29.55
N GLN A 60 -18.49 15.15 29.80
CA GLN A 60 -18.14 14.05 28.90
C GLN A 60 -19.04 12.84 29.18
N ASN A 61 -19.89 12.48 28.22
CA ASN A 61 -20.44 11.13 28.17
C ASN A 61 -19.36 10.20 27.63
N LEU A 62 -18.68 9.48 28.52
CA LEU A 62 -17.66 8.51 28.14
C LEU A 62 -18.33 7.31 27.45
N PRO A 63 -18.01 7.04 26.16
CA PRO A 63 -18.54 5.89 25.46
C PRO A 63 -18.19 4.59 26.18
N LYS A 64 -19.13 3.65 26.25
CA LYS A 64 -18.88 2.34 26.84
C LYS A 64 -18.00 1.53 25.89
N GLN A 65 -16.88 1.02 26.40
CA GLN A 65 -16.00 0.14 25.65
C GLN A 65 -16.21 -1.31 26.10
N ILE A 66 -16.41 -2.21 25.14
CA ILE A 66 -16.57 -3.65 25.40
C ILE A 66 -15.52 -4.40 24.58
N GLU A 67 -14.69 -5.20 25.24
CA GLU A 67 -13.84 -6.14 24.54
C GLU A 67 -14.66 -7.38 24.14
N ARG A 68 -14.63 -7.70 22.84
CA ARG A 68 -15.31 -8.87 22.28
C ARG A 68 -14.32 -9.71 21.48
N ALA A 69 -14.37 -11.03 21.67
CA ALA A 69 -13.73 -11.96 20.76
C ALA A 69 -14.30 -11.82 19.34
N ASN A 70 -13.50 -12.12 18.31
CA ASN A 70 -13.94 -12.03 16.92
C ASN A 70 -14.56 -13.35 16.42
N ASP A 71 -15.31 -14.02 17.29
CA ASP A 71 -15.97 -15.27 16.98
C ASP A 71 -17.18 -15.01 16.06
N PRO A 72 -17.54 -15.96 15.17
CA PRO A 72 -18.66 -15.81 14.26
C PRO A 72 -19.98 -15.47 14.98
N PHE A 73 -20.74 -14.51 14.44
CA PHE A 73 -22.03 -14.10 14.98
C PHE A 73 -23.07 -13.82 13.90
N GLN A 74 -24.35 -13.84 14.26
CA GLN A 74 -25.46 -13.55 13.36
C GLN A 74 -25.85 -12.07 13.41
N ILE A 75 -26.40 -11.58 12.31
CA ILE A 75 -26.91 -10.21 12.18
C ILE A 75 -28.24 -10.23 11.42
N ARG A 76 -29.03 -9.19 11.64
CA ARG A 76 -30.17 -8.87 10.78
C ARG A 76 -30.11 -7.43 10.31
N ILE A 77 -30.71 -7.17 9.17
CA ILE A 77 -30.93 -5.80 8.70
C ILE A 77 -31.93 -5.12 9.66
N ALA A 78 -31.75 -3.84 9.90
CA ALA A 78 -32.61 -3.03 10.76
C ALA A 78 -32.94 -1.66 10.13
N GLY A 79 -32.38 -1.36 8.96
CA GLY A 79 -32.71 -0.15 8.23
C GLY A 79 -31.70 0.18 7.14
N LEU A 80 -31.92 1.33 6.51
CA LEU A 80 -31.05 1.91 5.50
C LEU A 80 -30.81 3.37 5.84
N GLU A 81 -29.54 3.75 5.98
CA GLU A 81 -29.17 5.16 6.12
C GLU A 81 -28.78 5.70 4.74
N ALA A 82 -29.59 6.64 4.24
CA ALA A 82 -29.25 7.40 3.05
C ALA A 82 -28.20 8.47 3.41
N ARG A 83 -27.04 8.38 2.77
CA ARG A 83 -25.99 9.40 2.85
C ARG A 83 -26.05 10.23 1.57
N GLY A 84 -25.87 11.55 1.68
CA GLY A 84 -25.92 12.44 0.51
C GLY A 84 -25.02 11.96 -0.63
N ARG A 85 -25.32 12.40 -1.87
CA ARG A 85 -24.61 12.00 -3.11
C ARG A 85 -24.76 10.52 -3.48
N GLY A 86 -25.90 9.92 -3.16
CA GLY A 86 -26.21 8.54 -3.54
C GLY A 86 -25.53 7.47 -2.68
N GLY A 87 -24.88 7.85 -1.58
CA GLY A 87 -24.31 6.90 -0.63
C GLY A 87 -25.41 6.18 0.16
N ARG A 88 -25.25 4.88 0.38
CA ARG A 88 -26.16 4.07 1.17
C ARG A 88 -25.37 3.24 2.17
N ALA A 89 -25.81 3.21 3.43
CA ALA A 89 -25.26 2.32 4.44
C ALA A 89 -26.40 1.46 5.00
N TYR A 90 -26.35 0.17 4.73
CA TYR A 90 -27.30 -0.77 5.31
C TYR A 90 -26.99 -0.90 6.80
N LYS A 91 -28.00 -0.72 7.63
CA LYS A 91 -27.85 -0.82 9.06
C LYS A 91 -28.23 -2.22 9.50
N VAL A 92 -27.35 -2.84 10.27
CA VAL A 92 -27.56 -4.20 10.80
C VAL A 92 -27.40 -4.20 12.29
N MET A 93 -28.01 -5.19 12.94
CA MET A 93 -27.89 -5.37 14.37
C MET A 93 -27.67 -6.82 14.79
N THR A 94 -27.04 -6.98 15.96
CA THR A 94 -26.98 -8.26 16.68
C THR A 94 -28.16 -8.41 17.64
N GLU A 95 -28.30 -9.60 18.22
CA GLU A 95 -29.32 -9.89 19.24
C GLU A 95 -29.19 -9.01 20.48
N GLU A 96 -27.97 -8.59 20.83
CA GLU A 96 -27.70 -7.69 21.95
C GLU A 96 -28.02 -6.21 21.66
N GLY A 97 -28.51 -5.91 20.44
CA GLY A 97 -28.86 -4.55 20.03
C GLY A 97 -27.68 -3.71 19.52
N TYR A 98 -26.51 -4.30 19.28
CA TYR A 98 -25.39 -3.54 18.72
C TYR A 98 -25.64 -3.21 17.26
N TRP A 99 -25.48 -1.93 16.89
CA TRP A 99 -25.90 -1.42 15.59
C TRP A 99 -24.71 -0.97 14.74
N PHE A 100 -24.59 -1.54 13.54
CA PHE A 100 -23.41 -1.41 12.67
C PHE A 100 -23.79 -1.01 11.24
N ASP A 101 -22.79 -0.51 10.52
CA ASP A 101 -22.85 -0.35 9.06
C ASP A 101 -22.44 -1.65 8.37
N LEU A 102 -23.34 -2.19 7.54
CA LEU A 102 -23.06 -3.23 6.56
C LEU A 102 -22.79 -2.58 5.20
N ARG A 103 -21.65 -2.92 4.60
CA ARG A 103 -21.28 -2.44 3.26
C ARG A 103 -22.07 -3.19 2.20
N GLU A 104 -22.41 -2.49 1.12
CA GLU A 104 -23.21 -3.02 0.02
C GLU A 104 -22.58 -4.27 -0.62
N ASP A 105 -21.26 -4.29 -0.81
CA ASP A 105 -20.54 -5.45 -1.34
C ASP A 105 -20.74 -6.71 -0.48
N VAL A 106 -20.76 -6.56 0.85
CA VAL A 106 -20.98 -7.66 1.79
C VAL A 106 -22.45 -8.09 1.80
N LEU A 107 -23.38 -7.14 1.69
CA LEU A 107 -24.81 -7.45 1.57
C LEU A 107 -25.11 -8.23 0.30
N LEU A 108 -24.56 -7.80 -0.85
CA LEU A 108 -24.76 -8.48 -2.13
C LEU A 108 -24.20 -9.91 -2.10
N ASP A 109 -23.00 -10.11 -1.52
CA ASP A 109 -22.43 -11.46 -1.33
C ASP A 109 -23.38 -12.36 -0.51
N ALA A 110 -23.95 -11.84 0.57
CA ALA A 110 -24.88 -12.58 1.41
C ALA A 110 -26.21 -12.87 0.68
N LEU A 111 -26.78 -11.89 -0.04
CA LEU A 111 -27.99 -12.07 -0.83
C LEU A 111 -27.84 -13.18 -1.88
N ILE A 112 -26.72 -13.21 -2.58
CA ILE A 112 -26.46 -14.18 -3.65
C ILE A 112 -26.20 -15.58 -3.09
N LEU A 113 -25.45 -15.69 -1.98
CA LEU A 113 -24.91 -16.98 -1.54
C LEU A 113 -25.62 -17.61 -0.36
N SER A 114 -26.32 -16.83 0.47
CA SER A 114 -27.01 -17.35 1.65
C SER A 114 -28.47 -16.92 1.75
N GLY A 115 -28.84 -15.80 1.13
CA GLY A 115 -30.20 -15.26 1.17
C GLY A 115 -30.52 -14.54 2.48
N ILE A 116 -31.76 -14.06 2.58
CA ILE A 116 -32.28 -13.36 3.75
C ILE A 116 -33.59 -14.05 4.17
N GLU A 117 -33.65 -14.43 5.44
CA GLU A 117 -34.82 -14.99 6.11
C GLU A 117 -35.83 -13.88 6.49
N LYS A 118 -37.06 -14.31 6.82
CA LYS A 118 -38.10 -13.42 7.34
C LYS A 118 -37.59 -12.60 8.54
N GLY A 119 -38.00 -11.33 8.62
CA GLY A 119 -37.50 -10.40 9.63
C GLY A 119 -36.10 -9.84 9.35
N GLY A 120 -35.60 -9.97 8.11
CA GLY A 120 -34.34 -9.37 7.68
C GLY A 120 -33.09 -10.09 8.17
N LYS A 121 -33.23 -11.31 8.69
CA LYS A 121 -32.10 -12.10 9.19
C LYS A 121 -31.25 -12.56 8.02
N ILE A 122 -29.97 -12.16 8.02
CA ILE A 122 -29.07 -12.52 6.94
C ILE A 122 -28.52 -13.92 7.24
N ASN A 123 -28.68 -14.84 6.30
CA ASN A 123 -28.26 -16.23 6.51
C ASN A 123 -26.74 -16.33 6.57
N GLY A 124 -26.24 -17.14 7.50
CA GLY A 124 -24.82 -17.34 7.76
C GLY A 124 -24.31 -16.56 8.98
N SER A 125 -23.00 -16.65 9.20
CA SER A 125 -22.32 -15.98 10.31
C SER A 125 -21.30 -14.97 9.77
N PHE A 126 -21.00 -13.97 10.58
CA PHE A 126 -20.13 -12.85 10.23
C PHE A 126 -19.02 -12.70 11.27
N VAL A 127 -17.88 -12.23 10.79
CA VAL A 127 -16.73 -11.84 11.61
C VAL A 127 -16.25 -10.46 11.17
N TRP A 128 -15.50 -9.77 12.02
CA TRP A 128 -14.81 -8.53 11.63
C TRP A 128 -13.54 -8.84 10.83
N GLY A 129 -13.41 -8.24 9.67
CA GLY A 129 -12.22 -8.33 8.82
C GLY A 129 -11.62 -6.96 8.57
N LYS A 130 -10.29 -6.86 8.65
CA LYS A 130 -9.54 -5.67 8.24
C LYS A 130 -9.18 -5.77 6.76
N VAL A 131 -9.82 -4.94 5.93
CA VAL A 131 -9.58 -4.86 4.48
C VAL A 131 -8.99 -3.49 4.17
N GLY A 132 -7.70 -3.47 3.81
CA GLY A 132 -6.94 -2.23 3.73
C GLY A 132 -6.85 -1.54 5.09
N SER A 133 -7.29 -0.28 5.15
CA SER A 133 -7.38 0.51 6.40
C SER A 133 -8.71 0.35 7.13
N GLN A 134 -9.73 -0.27 6.51
CA GLN A 134 -11.09 -0.31 7.05
C GLN A 134 -11.40 -1.64 7.73
N ILE A 135 -12.19 -1.58 8.80
CA ILE A 135 -12.81 -2.74 9.43
C ILE A 135 -14.23 -2.88 8.90
N LYS A 136 -14.57 -4.07 8.41
CA LYS A 136 -15.91 -4.36 7.92
C LYS A 136 -16.36 -5.77 8.32
N LEU A 137 -17.67 -5.98 8.34
CA LEU A 137 -18.24 -7.32 8.46
C LEU A 137 -17.86 -8.15 7.25
N VAL A 138 -17.54 -9.43 7.48
CA VAL A 138 -17.24 -10.39 6.43
C VAL A 138 -17.99 -11.67 6.74
N ARG A 139 -18.76 -12.16 5.77
CA ARG A 139 -19.50 -13.42 5.91
C ARG A 139 -18.52 -14.59 5.93
N VAL A 140 -18.64 -15.44 6.93
CA VAL A 140 -17.84 -16.67 7.08
C VAL A 140 -18.10 -17.58 5.88
N GLY A 141 -17.02 -18.08 5.29
CA GLY A 141 -17.05 -18.91 4.09
C GLY A 141 -17.16 -18.15 2.76
N SER A 142 -17.26 -16.82 2.78
CA SER A 142 -17.15 -16.01 1.55
C SER A 142 -15.74 -16.05 0.96
N ALA A 143 -15.61 -15.68 -0.32
CA ALA A 143 -14.30 -15.53 -0.97
C ALA A 143 -13.40 -14.54 -0.22
N LEU A 144 -13.98 -13.44 0.30
CA LEU A 144 -13.26 -12.47 1.09
C LEU A 144 -12.79 -13.03 2.44
N HIS A 145 -13.59 -13.87 3.10
CA HIS A 145 -13.19 -14.55 4.32
C HIS A 145 -11.99 -15.47 4.08
N SER A 146 -12.02 -16.27 3.02
CA SER A 146 -10.89 -17.14 2.62
C SER A 146 -9.63 -16.31 2.34
N ALA A 147 -9.76 -15.21 1.61
CA ALA A 147 -8.63 -14.30 1.33
C ALA A 147 -8.04 -13.68 2.61
N LEU A 148 -8.88 -13.35 3.60
CA LEU A 148 -8.42 -12.83 4.89
C LEU A 148 -7.68 -13.88 5.72
N ILE A 149 -8.17 -15.13 5.73
CA ILE A 149 -7.48 -16.24 6.40
C ILE A 149 -6.12 -16.48 5.76
N GLU A 150 -6.06 -16.53 4.43
CA GLU A 150 -4.78 -16.69 3.71
C GLU A 150 -3.82 -15.53 3.98
N ALA A 151 -4.31 -14.29 3.93
CA ALA A 151 -3.50 -13.12 4.25
C ALA A 151 -2.98 -13.17 5.71
N GLY A 152 -3.80 -13.64 6.65
CA GLY A 152 -3.41 -13.89 8.04
C GLY A 152 -2.27 -14.90 8.13
N LYS A 153 -2.40 -16.05 7.44
CA LYS A 153 -1.36 -17.08 7.36
C LYS A 153 -0.06 -16.53 6.76
N ARG A 154 -0.15 -15.66 5.74
CA ARG A 154 1.03 -15.03 5.12
C ARG A 154 1.74 -14.04 6.06
N ARG A 155 1.00 -13.35 6.94
CA ARG A 155 1.59 -12.42 7.93
C ARG A 155 2.39 -13.12 9.02
N THR A 156 2.04 -14.37 9.35
CA THR A 156 2.74 -15.16 10.36
C THR A 156 4.01 -15.82 9.84
N ILE A 157 4.28 -15.77 8.52
CA ILE A 157 5.51 -16.32 7.95
C ILE A 157 6.69 -15.47 8.43
N ALA A 158 7.72 -16.13 8.94
CA ALA A 158 8.94 -15.47 9.39
C ALA A 158 9.57 -14.69 8.22
N LYS A 159 9.85 -13.41 8.42
CA LYS A 159 10.53 -12.60 7.42
C LYS A 159 11.99 -12.99 7.33
N VAL A 160 12.53 -13.04 6.12
CA VAL A 160 13.98 -13.18 5.92
C VAL A 160 14.65 -11.90 6.37
N LYS A 161 15.51 -11.99 7.39
CA LYS A 161 16.18 -10.83 7.99
C LYS A 161 17.40 -10.36 7.20
N HIS A 162 18.09 -11.29 6.55
CA HIS A 162 19.34 -11.02 5.83
C HIS A 162 19.13 -11.27 4.35
N LEU A 163 19.21 -10.18 3.58
CA LEU A 163 19.13 -10.22 2.12
C LEU A 163 20.56 -10.15 1.57
N SER A 164 20.93 -11.12 0.75
CA SER A 164 22.23 -11.17 0.07
C SER A 164 22.08 -10.70 -1.38
N PRO A 165 23.05 -9.93 -1.90
CA PRO A 165 23.20 -9.71 -3.34
C PRO A 165 23.10 -11.03 -4.12
N GLY A 166 22.35 -11.02 -5.23
CA GLY A 166 22.08 -12.20 -6.06
C GLY A 166 20.90 -13.05 -5.62
N GLY A 167 20.38 -12.86 -4.40
CA GLY A 167 19.22 -13.62 -3.92
C GLY A 167 17.92 -13.20 -4.63
N ILE A 168 17.15 -14.20 -5.08
CA ILE A 168 15.79 -14.03 -5.58
C ILE A 168 14.83 -14.31 -4.43
N TYR A 169 14.05 -13.31 -4.05
CA TYR A 169 13.16 -13.39 -2.91
C TYR A 169 11.70 -13.17 -3.31
N ARG A 170 10.80 -13.82 -2.58
CA ARG A 170 9.35 -13.65 -2.70
C ARG A 170 8.79 -12.93 -1.49
N ASN A 171 7.94 -11.93 -1.70
CA ASN A 171 7.21 -11.26 -0.63
C ASN A 171 5.86 -11.92 -0.32
N VAL A 172 5.17 -11.45 0.72
CA VAL A 172 3.83 -11.94 1.11
C VAL A 172 2.76 -11.79 0.03
N LYS A 173 2.97 -10.90 -0.95
CA LYS A 173 2.05 -10.70 -2.08
C LYS A 173 2.34 -11.65 -3.25
N GLY A 174 3.43 -12.44 -3.17
CA GLY A 174 3.89 -13.28 -4.26
C GLY A 174 4.72 -12.55 -5.32
N GLU A 175 5.08 -11.29 -5.06
CA GLU A 175 5.98 -10.54 -5.94
C GLU A 175 7.42 -11.03 -5.72
N ARG A 176 8.18 -11.15 -6.81
CA ARG A 176 9.55 -11.64 -6.84
C ARG A 176 10.52 -10.50 -7.07
N PHE A 177 11.64 -10.52 -6.36
CA PHE A 177 12.67 -9.48 -6.42
C PHE A 177 14.05 -10.13 -6.46
N LEU A 178 14.89 -9.72 -7.42
CA LEU A 178 16.32 -9.98 -7.37
C LEU A 178 16.99 -8.86 -6.59
N VAL A 179 17.66 -9.20 -5.49
CA VAL A 179 18.43 -8.23 -4.69
C VAL A 179 19.77 -8.00 -5.39
N ILE A 180 19.99 -6.75 -5.81
CA ILE A 180 21.25 -6.37 -6.47
C ILE A 180 22.30 -6.05 -5.41
N GLY A 181 21.91 -5.27 -4.40
CA GLY A 181 22.79 -4.88 -3.32
C GLY A 181 22.30 -3.62 -2.62
N ARG A 182 23.16 -3.04 -1.79
CA ARG A 182 22.90 -1.74 -1.18
C ARG A 182 23.65 -0.66 -1.91
N VAL A 183 22.98 0.46 -2.13
CA VAL A 183 23.47 1.59 -2.90
C VAL A 183 23.14 2.88 -2.15
N SER A 184 24.07 3.82 -2.17
CA SER A 184 23.76 5.23 -1.93
C SER A 184 23.40 5.86 -3.26
N THR A 185 22.38 6.70 -3.31
CA THR A 185 21.95 7.38 -4.53
C THR A 185 21.52 8.80 -4.26
N VAL A 186 21.53 9.63 -5.30
CA VAL A 186 21.10 11.02 -5.25
C VAL A 186 20.03 11.20 -6.30
N GLU A 187 18.83 11.55 -5.87
CA GLU A 187 17.68 11.84 -6.72
C GLU A 187 17.57 13.35 -6.95
N PHE A 188 17.29 13.74 -8.18
CA PHE A 188 17.05 15.12 -8.56
C PHE A 188 15.62 15.23 -9.05
N THR A 189 14.81 16.07 -8.41
CA THR A 189 13.42 16.31 -8.81
C THR A 189 13.28 17.76 -9.24
N TYR A 190 12.62 17.99 -10.38
CA TYR A 190 12.35 19.33 -10.88
C TYR A 190 11.02 19.81 -10.36
N ASP A 191 11.01 20.96 -9.71
CA ASP A 191 9.77 21.68 -9.44
C ASP A 191 9.50 22.64 -10.60
N MET A 192 8.39 22.42 -11.28
CA MET A 192 7.95 23.31 -12.36
C MET A 192 7.26 24.57 -11.84
N GLY A 193 7.03 24.70 -10.52
CA GLY A 193 6.49 25.88 -9.82
C GLY A 193 5.04 26.24 -10.16
N PHE A 194 4.52 25.72 -11.28
CA PHE A 194 3.17 25.86 -11.80
C PHE A 194 2.87 24.63 -12.67
N THR A 195 1.59 24.35 -12.95
CA THR A 195 1.21 23.37 -13.98
C THR A 195 0.95 24.11 -15.29
N PRO A 196 1.98 24.41 -16.11
CA PRO A 196 1.75 25.04 -17.39
C PRO A 196 0.99 24.08 -18.32
N LYS A 197 0.31 24.63 -19.33
CA LYS A 197 -0.42 23.82 -20.32
C LYS A 197 0.55 22.86 -21.00
N LEU A 198 0.05 21.70 -21.45
CA LEU A 198 0.87 20.57 -21.91
C LEU A 198 1.97 20.92 -22.93
N TRP A 199 1.75 21.95 -23.77
CA TRP A 199 2.67 22.41 -24.80
C TRP A 199 3.72 23.42 -24.31
N GLU A 200 3.47 24.13 -23.21
CA GLU A 200 4.45 25.03 -22.56
C GLU A 200 5.47 24.25 -21.72
N LYS A 201 5.15 23.01 -21.31
CA LYS A 201 6.06 22.10 -20.60
C LYS A 201 7.31 21.76 -21.40
N LEU A 202 7.21 21.73 -22.73
CA LEU A 202 8.28 21.28 -23.64
C LEU A 202 9.51 22.19 -23.68
N HIS A 203 9.39 23.43 -23.22
CA HIS A 203 10.44 24.44 -23.30
C HIS A 203 10.70 25.19 -21.98
N ALA A 204 10.00 24.83 -20.89
CA ALA A 204 10.16 25.51 -19.62
C ALA A 204 11.43 25.04 -18.89
N ILE A 205 12.31 26.00 -18.56
CA ILE A 205 13.42 25.78 -17.64
C ILE A 205 12.80 25.53 -16.25
N PRO A 206 13.17 24.44 -15.55
CA PRO A 206 12.63 24.15 -14.23
C PRO A 206 12.94 25.28 -13.25
N ALA A 207 11.95 25.68 -12.46
CA ALA A 207 12.07 26.81 -11.53
C ALA A 207 13.05 26.51 -10.39
N SER A 208 13.14 25.24 -9.99
CA SER A 208 14.18 24.75 -9.09
C SER A 208 14.47 23.27 -9.31
N VAL A 209 15.68 22.85 -8.94
CA VAL A 209 16.07 21.44 -8.84
C VAL A 209 16.23 21.11 -7.37
N CYS A 210 15.41 20.18 -6.87
CA CYS A 210 15.59 19.63 -5.53
C CYS A 210 16.48 18.40 -5.60
N ARG A 211 17.53 18.39 -4.77
CA ARG A 211 18.39 17.23 -4.57
C ARG A 211 17.97 16.49 -3.31
N LYS A 212 17.85 15.17 -3.40
CA LYS A 212 17.62 14.28 -2.25
C LYS A 212 18.68 13.20 -2.26
N ASP A 213 19.50 13.17 -1.21
CA ASP A 213 20.49 12.12 -1.01
C ASP A 213 19.87 10.97 -0.22
N TYR A 214 20.15 9.76 -0.66
CA TYR A 214 19.71 8.51 -0.05
C TYR A 214 20.93 7.65 0.21
N SER A 215 21.16 7.29 1.46
CA SER A 215 22.24 6.37 1.82
C SER A 215 21.69 4.96 2.07
N ASN A 216 22.53 3.96 1.77
CA ASN A 216 22.34 2.58 2.21
C ASN A 216 20.99 1.95 1.81
N GLN A 217 20.47 2.30 0.63
CA GLN A 217 19.19 1.82 0.12
C GLN A 217 19.35 0.46 -0.54
N LEU A 218 18.35 -0.41 -0.41
CA LEU A 218 18.31 -1.66 -1.14
C LEU A 218 17.91 -1.39 -2.60
N LEU A 219 18.76 -1.81 -3.54
CA LEU A 219 18.45 -1.83 -4.95
C LEU A 219 17.96 -3.22 -5.33
N VAL A 220 16.75 -3.28 -5.89
CA VAL A 220 16.12 -4.53 -6.30
C VAL A 220 15.61 -4.44 -7.73
N LEU A 221 15.64 -5.56 -8.44
CA LEU A 221 14.99 -5.72 -9.74
C LEU A 221 13.68 -6.49 -9.54
N GLN A 222 12.54 -5.88 -9.87
CA GLN A 222 11.24 -6.56 -9.78
C GLN A 222 11.08 -7.55 -10.94
N LEU A 223 10.85 -8.82 -10.62
CA LEU A 223 10.67 -9.89 -11.61
C LEU A 223 9.18 -10.11 -11.87
N GLN A 224 8.82 -10.34 -13.14
CA GLN A 224 7.47 -10.69 -13.56
C GLN A 224 7.19 -12.18 -13.31
N GLN A 225 5.92 -12.55 -13.14
CA GLN A 225 5.53 -13.95 -12.93
C GLN A 225 5.92 -14.88 -14.10
N SER A 226 6.02 -14.33 -15.31
CA SER A 226 6.44 -15.04 -16.51
C SER A 226 7.97 -15.20 -16.62
N ASP A 227 8.75 -14.61 -15.72
CA ASP A 227 10.22 -14.70 -15.70
C ASP A 227 10.67 -16.00 -15.00
N LYS A 228 10.19 -17.12 -15.54
CA LYS A 228 10.65 -18.45 -15.16
C LYS A 228 11.88 -18.79 -15.99
N GLY A 229 13.05 -18.38 -15.52
CA GLY A 229 14.33 -18.83 -16.09
C GLY A 229 15.46 -17.83 -15.92
N LEU A 230 16.61 -18.34 -15.49
CA LEU A 230 17.89 -17.63 -15.44
C LEU A 230 18.26 -16.97 -16.79
N GLU A 231 17.83 -17.55 -17.91
CA GLU A 231 18.14 -17.02 -19.25
C GLU A 231 17.57 -15.62 -19.50
N ARG A 232 16.34 -15.34 -19.04
CA ARG A 232 15.74 -14.01 -19.19
C ARG A 232 16.39 -13.00 -18.24
N LEU A 233 16.79 -13.43 -17.05
CA LEU A 233 17.56 -12.60 -16.13
C LEU A 233 18.90 -12.19 -16.76
N ASN A 234 19.61 -13.13 -17.37
CA ASN A 234 20.85 -12.81 -18.09
C ASN A 234 20.63 -11.78 -19.19
N GLY A 235 19.51 -11.86 -19.93
CA GLY A 235 19.13 -10.84 -20.92
C GLY A 235 18.80 -9.47 -20.32
N ILE A 236 18.18 -9.42 -19.13
CA ILE A 236 17.88 -8.16 -18.42
C ILE A 236 19.17 -7.54 -17.85
N LEU A 237 20.09 -8.37 -17.37
CA LEU A 237 21.38 -7.94 -16.83
C LEU A 237 22.39 -7.60 -17.96
N ASP A 238 22.09 -7.99 -19.20
CA ASP A 238 22.87 -7.64 -20.38
C ASP A 238 22.42 -6.30 -21.00
N PHE A 239 22.76 -5.21 -20.29
CA PHE A 239 22.38 -3.83 -20.63
C PHE A 239 22.83 -3.34 -22.01
N GLU A 240 23.76 -4.01 -22.69
CA GLU A 240 24.23 -3.59 -24.02
C GLU A 240 23.16 -3.83 -25.10
N LYS A 241 22.34 -4.86 -24.93
CA LYS A 241 21.26 -5.21 -25.87
C LYS A 241 19.92 -4.65 -25.45
N SER A 242 19.81 -4.30 -24.18
CA SER A 242 18.58 -3.93 -23.51
C SER A 242 18.45 -2.39 -23.56
N LYS A 243 17.54 -1.87 -24.39
CA LYS A 243 17.19 -0.43 -24.39
C LYS A 243 16.84 0.05 -22.98
N SER A 244 16.89 1.37 -22.75
CA SER A 244 16.55 2.09 -21.50
C SER A 244 15.28 1.63 -20.76
N PHE A 245 14.38 0.89 -21.42
CA PHE A 245 13.18 0.27 -20.87
C PHE A 245 13.42 -0.52 -19.56
N TYR A 246 14.55 -1.19 -19.39
CA TYR A 246 14.78 -2.04 -18.22
C TYR A 246 15.05 -1.28 -16.92
N LEU A 247 15.46 -0.01 -17.01
CA LEU A 247 15.66 0.83 -15.82
C LEU A 247 14.36 0.97 -15.01
N SER A 248 13.19 0.89 -15.65
CA SER A 248 11.88 0.98 -14.98
C SER A 248 11.58 -0.19 -14.03
N TYR A 249 12.29 -1.31 -14.14
CA TYR A 249 12.11 -2.46 -13.25
C TYR A 249 12.98 -2.39 -11.99
N PHE A 250 13.99 -1.52 -11.98
CA PHE A 250 14.80 -1.30 -10.80
C PHE A 250 14.04 -0.42 -9.81
N LYS A 251 14.03 -0.85 -8.55
CA LYS A 251 13.38 -0.13 -7.46
C LYS A 251 14.35 0.04 -6.31
N ARG A 252 14.34 1.24 -5.77
CA ARG A 252 15.00 1.58 -4.52
C ARG A 252 14.04 1.37 -3.35
N GLN A 253 14.48 0.68 -2.32
CA GLN A 253 13.68 0.45 -1.12
C GLN A 253 14.52 0.58 0.16
N ASN A 254 13.94 1.19 1.19
CA ASN A 254 14.55 1.23 2.52
C ASN A 254 14.66 -0.18 3.12
N THR A 255 13.57 -0.95 2.98
CA THR A 255 13.46 -2.33 3.48
C THR A 255 12.61 -3.12 2.51
N LEU A 256 12.89 -4.41 2.41
CA LEU A 256 12.07 -5.35 1.65
C LEU A 256 11.54 -6.42 2.61
N SER A 257 10.23 -6.49 2.78
CA SER A 257 9.60 -7.52 3.58
C SER A 257 9.39 -8.78 2.74
N VAL A 258 10.39 -9.66 2.72
CA VAL A 258 10.31 -10.98 2.06
C VAL A 258 10.14 -12.12 3.04
N VAL A 259 9.56 -13.20 2.55
CA VAL A 259 9.21 -14.38 3.35
C VAL A 259 9.96 -15.63 2.93
N GLU A 260 10.54 -15.62 1.72
CA GLU A 260 11.18 -16.80 1.14
C GLU A 260 12.33 -16.36 0.22
N CYS A 261 13.47 -17.06 0.33
CA CYS A 261 14.54 -17.02 -0.66
C CYS A 261 14.30 -18.20 -1.61
N GLU A 262 13.98 -17.91 -2.87
CA GLU A 262 13.66 -18.95 -3.85
C GLU A 262 14.91 -19.51 -4.51
N ASP A 263 15.89 -18.65 -4.80
CA ASP A 263 17.08 -18.99 -5.58
C ASP A 263 18.19 -17.96 -5.36
N ILE A 264 19.41 -18.26 -5.81
CA ILE A 264 20.57 -17.36 -5.76
C ILE A 264 21.24 -17.37 -7.14
N VAL A 265 21.40 -16.17 -7.69
CA VAL A 265 22.06 -15.95 -8.98
C VAL A 265 23.38 -15.22 -8.75
N GLN A 266 24.43 -15.66 -9.44
CA GLN A 266 25.69 -14.94 -9.46
C GLN A 266 25.55 -13.65 -10.28
N LEU A 267 25.66 -12.50 -9.62
CA LEU A 267 25.63 -11.21 -10.30
C LEU A 267 26.99 -10.93 -10.96
N PRO A 268 27.01 -10.33 -12.18
CA PRO A 268 28.24 -9.80 -12.75
C PRO A 268 28.89 -8.78 -11.83
N ILE A 269 30.21 -8.83 -11.68
CA ILE A 269 30.96 -7.93 -10.78
C ILE A 269 30.86 -6.46 -11.20
N ASP A 270 30.65 -6.24 -12.49
CA ASP A 270 30.53 -4.95 -13.16
C ASP A 270 29.06 -4.49 -13.33
N LEU A 271 28.09 -5.22 -12.77
CA LEU A 271 26.67 -4.93 -12.94
C LEU A 271 26.28 -3.51 -12.48
N LEU A 272 26.77 -3.09 -11.31
CA LEU A 272 26.49 -1.76 -10.77
C LEU A 272 27.14 -0.64 -11.60
N PRO A 273 28.45 -0.72 -11.96
CA PRO A 273 29.03 0.19 -12.95
C PRO A 273 28.22 0.29 -14.24
N ARG A 274 27.82 -0.83 -14.83
CA ARG A 274 27.00 -0.87 -16.07
C ARG A 274 25.65 -0.21 -15.89
N LEU A 275 24.97 -0.46 -14.76
CA LEU A 275 23.70 0.17 -14.44
C LEU A 275 23.84 1.68 -14.27
N ARG A 276 24.91 2.14 -13.61
CA ARG A 276 25.23 3.56 -13.47
C ARG A 276 25.47 4.22 -14.82
N GLU A 277 26.26 3.60 -15.69
CA GLU A 277 26.52 4.11 -17.04
C GLU A 277 25.24 4.14 -17.89
N ALA A 278 24.40 3.10 -17.80
CA ALA A 278 23.10 3.07 -18.48
C ALA A 278 22.17 4.18 -17.99
N ALA A 279 22.13 4.45 -16.68
CA ALA A 279 21.36 5.55 -16.10
C ALA A 279 21.88 6.91 -16.59
N LEU A 280 23.20 7.14 -16.58
CA LEU A 280 23.83 8.36 -17.10
C LEU A 280 23.54 8.59 -18.59
N ARG A 281 23.60 7.53 -19.40
CA ARG A 281 23.21 7.59 -20.82
C ARG A 281 21.74 7.95 -21.00
N ALA A 282 20.84 7.31 -20.26
CA ALA A 282 19.40 7.63 -20.32
C ALA A 282 19.12 9.10 -19.93
N ILE A 283 19.86 9.64 -18.95
CA ILE A 283 19.78 11.05 -18.56
C ILE A 283 20.27 11.95 -19.70
N ALA A 284 21.41 11.61 -20.33
CA ALA A 284 21.93 12.36 -21.46
C ALA A 284 20.97 12.36 -22.65
N GLU A 285 20.39 11.21 -23.00
CA GLU A 285 19.38 11.07 -24.06
C GLU A 285 18.13 11.92 -23.79
N LEU A 286 17.63 11.94 -22.54
CA LEU A 286 16.52 12.82 -22.12
C LEU A 286 16.90 14.31 -22.22
N SER A 287 18.17 14.65 -21.99
CA SER A 287 18.66 16.03 -22.08
C SER A 287 18.85 16.53 -23.52
N GLU A 288 19.00 15.62 -24.48
CA GLU A 288 19.11 15.90 -25.92
C GLU A 288 17.75 15.86 -26.62
N GLY A 289 16.74 15.19 -26.05
CA GLY A 289 15.42 14.99 -26.65
C GLY A 289 14.26 15.12 -25.65
N HIS A 290 13.77 16.35 -25.45
CA HIS A 290 12.48 16.70 -24.84
C HIS A 290 12.31 16.46 -23.32
N SER A 291 11.66 17.44 -22.67
CA SER A 291 11.37 17.51 -21.22
C SER A 291 10.58 16.30 -20.69
N GLY A 292 11.26 15.44 -19.93
CA GLY A 292 10.67 14.38 -19.12
C GLY A 292 11.19 14.46 -17.67
N GLU A 293 10.51 13.79 -16.75
CA GLU A 293 10.91 13.68 -15.35
C GLU A 293 12.21 12.85 -15.26
N ILE A 294 13.33 13.48 -14.91
CA ILE A 294 14.63 12.79 -14.83
C ILE A 294 14.88 12.35 -13.39
N VAL A 295 14.73 11.06 -13.12
CA VAL A 295 15.27 10.45 -11.90
C VAL A 295 16.74 10.14 -12.15
N VAL A 296 17.62 11.04 -11.73
CA VAL A 296 19.05 10.77 -11.70
C VAL A 296 19.32 9.86 -10.51
N ASP A 297 20.07 8.76 -10.68
CA ASP A 297 20.49 7.88 -9.59
C ASP A 297 22.03 7.85 -9.53
N ARG A 298 22.64 8.54 -8.55
CA ARG A 298 24.09 8.44 -8.28
C ARG A 298 24.42 7.19 -7.45
N ILE A 299 24.45 6.00 -8.04
CA ILE A 299 24.80 4.75 -7.34
C ILE A 299 26.26 4.79 -6.80
N CYS A 300 26.42 5.01 -5.49
CA CYS A 300 27.70 4.94 -4.75
C CYS A 300 27.71 3.74 -3.80
N TYR A 301 28.86 3.06 -3.71
CA TYR A 301 29.07 1.85 -2.90
C TYR A 301 29.52 2.18 -1.47
N GLU A 302 29.07 1.41 -0.48
CA GLU A 302 29.78 1.23 0.79
C GLU A 302 30.36 -0.20 0.80
N SER A 303 31.65 -0.34 0.48
CA SER A 303 32.37 -1.60 0.65
C SER A 303 32.55 -1.89 2.12
N GLY A 304 31.94 -2.98 2.58
CA GLY A 304 32.42 -3.73 3.74
C GLY A 304 33.56 -4.71 3.41
N LEU A 305 34.24 -4.55 2.27
CA LEU A 305 35.38 -5.35 1.86
C LEU A 305 36.59 -4.44 1.66
N ALA A 306 37.47 -4.47 2.66
CA ALA A 306 38.78 -3.88 2.60
C ALA A 306 39.67 -4.63 1.59
N ASN A 307 40.48 -3.85 0.87
CA ASN A 307 41.68 -4.19 0.11
C ASN A 307 41.57 -4.37 -1.42
N LEU A 308 42.46 -3.62 -2.08
CA LEU A 308 43.01 -3.75 -3.44
C LEU A 308 42.07 -3.47 -4.61
N VAL A 309 42.18 -2.26 -5.18
CA VAL A 309 42.66 -2.00 -6.56
C VAL A 309 42.75 -0.47 -6.73
N ALA A 310 43.89 0.02 -7.24
CA ALA A 310 44.08 1.41 -7.63
C ALA A 310 43.25 1.74 -8.88
N TYR A 311 42.52 2.85 -8.85
CA TYR A 311 41.82 3.37 -10.03
C TYR A 311 42.83 3.97 -11.01
N PRO A 312 42.79 3.62 -12.32
CA PRO A 312 43.50 4.39 -13.33
C PRO A 312 42.78 5.72 -13.59
N GLU A 313 43.54 6.76 -13.90
CA GLU A 313 43.05 8.10 -14.26
C GLU A 313 42.10 8.06 -15.46
N GLU A 314 41.01 8.83 -15.41
CA GLU A 314 39.97 8.88 -16.44
C GLU A 314 40.44 9.56 -17.74
N PRO A 315 39.94 9.14 -18.92
CA PRO A 315 40.19 9.83 -20.18
C PRO A 315 39.34 11.10 -20.32
N SER A 316 39.95 12.16 -20.83
CA SER A 316 39.27 13.41 -21.16
C SER A 316 38.39 13.26 -22.40
N VAL A 317 37.10 13.53 -22.27
CA VAL A 317 36.15 13.63 -23.39
C VAL A 317 35.61 15.06 -23.45
N SER A 318 35.86 15.76 -24.56
CA SER A 318 35.31 17.08 -24.85
C SER A 318 34.13 16.96 -25.81
N ALA A 319 32.92 17.23 -25.32
CA ALA A 319 31.72 17.47 -26.13
C ALA A 319 30.93 18.62 -25.49
N GLU A 320 30.35 19.51 -26.30
CA GLU A 320 29.50 20.61 -25.83
C GLU A 320 28.21 20.04 -25.24
N PHE A 321 27.94 20.34 -23.96
CA PHE A 321 26.87 19.72 -23.18
C PHE A 321 25.59 20.57 -23.15
N SER A 322 24.43 19.91 -23.07
CA SER A 322 23.11 20.52 -22.85
C SER A 322 23.10 21.40 -21.58
N PRO A 323 22.34 22.52 -21.51
CA PRO A 323 22.24 23.38 -20.32
C PRO A 323 21.85 22.64 -19.03
N LEU A 324 21.16 21.51 -19.19
CA LEU A 324 20.73 20.64 -18.11
C LEU A 324 21.90 19.80 -17.56
N VAL A 325 22.83 19.39 -18.43
CA VAL A 325 24.09 18.74 -18.02
C VAL A 325 25.02 19.75 -17.36
N GLU A 326 25.14 20.98 -17.85
CA GLU A 326 25.90 22.04 -17.16
C GLU A 326 25.35 22.32 -15.75
N LEU A 327 24.01 22.36 -15.60
CA LEU A 327 23.35 22.54 -14.30
C LEU A 327 23.62 21.37 -13.33
N LEU A 328 23.72 20.14 -13.85
CA LEU A 328 23.97 18.94 -13.04
C LEU A 328 25.47 18.64 -12.84
N THR A 329 26.35 19.18 -13.67
CA THR A 329 27.80 18.92 -13.67
C THR A 329 28.47 19.14 -12.31
N PRO A 330 28.15 20.19 -11.52
CA PRO A 330 28.71 20.36 -10.17
C PRO A 330 28.33 19.24 -9.20
N TYR A 331 27.24 18.51 -9.48
CA TYR A 331 26.72 17.46 -8.62
C TYR A 331 27.08 16.04 -9.08
N LEU A 332 27.55 15.89 -10.33
CA LEU A 332 27.96 14.63 -10.95
C LEU A 332 29.43 14.25 -10.68
N LYS A 333 30.28 15.22 -10.31
CA LYS A 333 31.64 14.99 -9.78
C LYS A 333 31.58 14.42 -8.36
#